data_AF-A0A9X8VJE3-F1
#
_entry.id   AF-A0A9X8VJE3-F1
#
_cell.length_a   1.000
_cell.length_b   1.000
_cell.length_c   1.000
_cell.angle_alpha   90.00
_cell.angle_beta   90.00
_cell.angle_gamma   90.00
#
_symmetry.space_group_name_H-M   'P 1'
#
loop_
_entity.id
_entity.type
_entity.pdbx_description
1 polymer ?
#
loop_
_entity_poly.entity_id
_entity_poly.type
_entity_poly.pdbx_seq_one_letter_code
_entity_poly.pdbx_strand_id
1 'polypeptide(L)'
;QQLGESVLAIDFTPDNLLRLHFNTPFELARGWARAEQDGGAWQEGALRYCENLDFLPFGRLNGAERLEVQRQCRQQPERWRDNLRQLIAGDPQRWILLDVPVGDGVLAQQALQLADSVFVLLNPDANCQVRLHQQTLPNDCRFLVNHYSSASQLQQDLHQLWLQTLSGLLPVVIHRDEALAEALAVKQ
;
A
#
# COMPACT_ATOMS: atom_id res chain seq x y z
N GLN A 1 12.36 14.58 -12.57
CA GLN A 1 12.38 13.89 -13.87
C GLN A 1 11.62 12.59 -13.68
N GLN A 2 10.55 12.33 -14.44
CA GLN A 2 9.90 11.01 -14.42
C GLN A 2 10.79 10.04 -15.21
N LEU A 3 11.05 8.85 -14.67
CA LEU A 3 12.00 7.88 -15.25
C LEU A 3 11.44 7.14 -16.48
N GLY A 4 10.18 7.38 -16.86
CA GLY A 4 9.53 6.72 -18.00
C GLY A 4 9.09 5.27 -17.74
N GLU A 5 9.28 4.79 -16.51
CA GLU A 5 8.94 3.43 -16.09
C GLU A 5 7.42 3.19 -16.04
N SER A 6 6.99 2.00 -16.45
CA SER A 6 5.60 1.55 -16.28
C SER A 6 5.35 1.15 -14.82
N VAL A 7 4.27 1.63 -14.24
CA VAL A 7 3.90 1.36 -12.84
C VAL A 7 2.46 0.88 -12.75
N LEU A 8 2.23 -0.18 -11.97
CA LEU A 8 0.91 -0.57 -11.49
C LEU A 8 0.88 -0.51 -9.96
N ALA A 9 0.02 0.35 -9.40
CA ALA A 9 -0.26 0.36 -7.97
C ALA A 9 -1.47 -0.52 -7.64
N ILE A 10 -1.36 -1.47 -6.74
CA ILE A 10 -2.43 -2.41 -6.37
C ILE A 10 -2.81 -2.22 -4.90
N ASP A 11 -4.08 -1.98 -4.64
CA ASP A 11 -4.65 -1.78 -3.31
C ASP A 11 -5.09 -3.12 -2.70
N PHE A 12 -4.38 -3.60 -1.68
CA PHE A 12 -4.79 -4.76 -0.89
C PHE A 12 -5.58 -4.35 0.36
N THR A 13 -5.82 -3.06 0.58
CA THR A 13 -6.47 -2.51 1.77
C THR A 13 -7.99 -2.47 1.61
N PRO A 14 -8.77 -3.18 2.45
CA PRO A 14 -10.24 -3.21 2.34
C PRO A 14 -10.96 -1.88 2.57
N ASP A 15 -10.26 -0.86 3.08
CA ASP A 15 -10.77 0.51 3.19
C ASP A 15 -10.80 1.21 1.82
N ASN A 16 -10.10 0.66 0.83
CA ASN A 16 -10.13 1.04 -0.58
C ASN A 16 -9.73 2.51 -0.82
N LEU A 17 -8.87 3.08 0.03
CA LEU A 17 -8.56 4.51 0.02
C LEU A 17 -7.58 4.91 -1.09
N LEU A 18 -6.79 3.96 -1.62
CA LEU A 18 -5.82 4.25 -2.68
C LEU A 18 -6.48 4.94 -3.87
N ARG A 19 -7.69 4.51 -4.26
CA ARG A 19 -8.45 5.08 -5.38
C ARG A 19 -8.63 6.60 -5.28
N LEU A 20 -8.76 7.10 -4.05
CA LEU A 20 -8.96 8.52 -3.82
C LEU A 20 -7.70 9.28 -4.23
N HIS A 21 -6.50 8.79 -3.93
CA HIS A 21 -5.22 9.40 -4.36
C HIS A 21 -5.10 9.52 -5.89
N PHE A 22 -5.86 8.74 -6.64
CA PHE A 22 -5.96 8.79 -8.10
C PHE A 22 -7.20 9.53 -8.63
N ASN A 23 -7.80 10.41 -7.81
CA ASN A 23 -8.97 11.24 -8.15
C ASN A 23 -10.20 10.43 -8.62
N THR A 24 -10.33 9.20 -8.11
CA THR A 24 -11.51 8.37 -8.39
C THR A 24 -12.68 8.83 -7.51
N PRO A 25 -13.90 9.02 -8.06
CA PRO A 25 -15.08 9.38 -7.27
C PRO A 25 -15.40 8.36 -6.17
N PHE A 26 -15.96 8.81 -5.05
CA PHE A 26 -16.33 7.92 -3.95
C PHE A 26 -17.28 6.79 -4.38
N GLU A 27 -18.17 7.10 -5.32
CA GLU A 27 -19.22 6.19 -5.79
C GLU A 27 -18.78 5.11 -6.75
N LEU A 28 -17.58 5.25 -7.31
CA LEU A 28 -17.04 4.19 -8.14
C LEU A 28 -16.62 3.00 -7.26
N ALA A 29 -17.42 1.93 -7.31
CA ALA A 29 -17.18 0.71 -6.56
C ALA A 29 -16.06 -0.17 -7.15
N ARG A 30 -15.54 0.18 -8.32
CA ARG A 30 -14.59 -0.60 -9.12
C ARG A 30 -13.34 -0.96 -8.32
N GLY A 31 -12.85 -2.19 -8.53
CA GLY A 31 -11.62 -2.72 -7.96
C GLY A 31 -11.54 -4.23 -8.13
N TRP A 32 -10.39 -4.83 -7.85
CA TRP A 32 -10.16 -6.25 -8.09
C TRP A 32 -11.14 -7.12 -7.28
N ALA A 33 -11.34 -6.79 -6.00
CA ALA A 33 -12.18 -7.58 -5.12
C ALA A 33 -13.65 -7.43 -5.50
N ARG A 34 -14.07 -6.22 -5.94
CA ARG A 34 -15.41 -6.00 -6.51
C ARG A 34 -15.62 -6.83 -7.77
N ALA A 35 -14.70 -6.78 -8.74
CA ALA A 35 -14.83 -7.51 -9.99
C ALA A 35 -14.96 -9.03 -9.76
N GLU A 36 -14.15 -9.59 -8.87
CA GLU A 36 -14.22 -11.00 -8.51
C GLU A 36 -15.52 -11.37 -7.79
N GLN A 37 -16.00 -10.52 -6.89
CA GLN A 37 -17.29 -10.74 -6.22
C GLN A 37 -18.47 -10.68 -7.21
N ASP A 38 -18.33 -9.94 -8.31
CA ASP A 38 -19.29 -9.91 -9.43
C ASP A 38 -19.12 -11.08 -10.41
N GLY A 39 -18.15 -11.97 -10.18
CA GLY A 39 -17.86 -13.13 -11.04
C GLY A 39 -16.98 -12.82 -12.27
N GLY A 40 -16.42 -11.59 -12.34
CA GLY A 40 -15.50 -11.16 -13.38
C GLY A 40 -14.04 -11.45 -13.06
N ALA A 41 -13.15 -11.11 -14.00
CA ALA A 41 -11.72 -11.20 -13.82
C ALA A 41 -11.19 -10.00 -13.00
N TRP A 42 -10.19 -10.23 -12.15
CA TRP A 42 -9.64 -9.19 -11.27
C TRP A 42 -9.08 -7.98 -12.02
N GLN A 43 -8.54 -8.22 -13.22
CA GLN A 43 -7.98 -7.19 -14.10
C GLN A 43 -9.02 -6.17 -14.56
N GLU A 44 -10.30 -6.55 -14.59
CA GLU A 44 -11.39 -5.64 -14.95
C GLU A 44 -11.53 -4.49 -13.95
N GLY A 45 -10.99 -4.64 -12.73
CA GLY A 45 -10.92 -3.58 -11.74
C GLY A 45 -9.91 -2.47 -12.04
N ALA A 46 -8.98 -2.67 -12.99
CA ALA A 46 -7.87 -1.75 -13.22
C ALA A 46 -8.32 -0.45 -13.92
N LEU A 47 -7.66 0.65 -13.58
CA LEU A 47 -7.89 1.99 -14.10
C LEU A 47 -6.57 2.62 -14.54
N ARG A 48 -6.59 3.34 -15.65
CA ARG A 48 -5.45 4.15 -16.11
C ARG A 48 -5.53 5.54 -15.50
N TYR A 49 -4.45 5.98 -14.87
CA TYR A 49 -4.33 7.36 -14.38
C TYR A 49 -3.61 8.25 -15.40
N CYS A 50 -2.45 7.81 -15.89
CA CYS A 50 -1.74 8.46 -17.00
C CYS A 50 -0.95 7.41 -17.81
N GLU A 51 -0.23 7.83 -18.85
CA GLU A 51 0.39 6.96 -19.87
C GLU A 51 1.16 5.75 -19.30
N ASN A 52 1.90 5.94 -18.21
CA ASN A 52 2.73 4.90 -17.58
C ASN A 52 2.31 4.55 -16.15
N LEU A 53 1.12 4.98 -15.71
CA LEU A 53 0.64 4.73 -14.35
C LEU A 53 -0.79 4.22 -14.38
N ASP A 54 -0.91 2.93 -14.09
CA ASP A 54 -2.16 2.27 -13.82
C ASP A 54 -2.31 2.05 -12.32
N PHE A 55 -3.55 1.95 -11.86
CA PHE A 55 -3.84 1.54 -10.49
C PHE A 55 -5.03 0.58 -10.44
N LEU A 56 -4.99 -0.32 -9.47
CA LEU A 56 -5.96 -1.36 -9.23
C LEU A 56 -6.50 -1.21 -7.80
N PRO A 57 -7.64 -0.51 -7.62
CA PRO A 57 -8.23 -0.36 -6.30
C PRO A 57 -8.76 -1.69 -5.75
N PHE A 58 -8.97 -1.77 -4.43
CA PHE A 58 -9.54 -2.95 -3.79
C PHE A 58 -11.00 -3.16 -4.25
N GLY A 59 -11.75 -2.07 -4.33
CA GLY A 59 -13.16 -2.05 -4.71
C GLY A 59 -14.10 -1.98 -3.50
N ARG A 60 -15.28 -1.40 -3.69
CA ARG A 60 -16.24 -1.21 -2.60
C ARG A 60 -17.07 -2.47 -2.38
N LEU A 61 -16.91 -3.06 -1.20
CA LEU A 61 -17.61 -4.27 -0.76
C LEU A 61 -18.36 -4.01 0.55
N ASN A 62 -19.50 -4.68 0.73
CA ASN A 62 -20.19 -4.71 2.01
C ASN A 62 -19.48 -5.64 3.03
N GLY A 63 -19.96 -5.70 4.27
CA GLY A 63 -19.32 -6.49 5.33
C GLY A 63 -19.27 -7.99 5.03
N ALA A 64 -20.33 -8.57 4.46
CA ALA A 64 -20.39 -9.99 4.15
C ALA A 64 -19.45 -10.35 2.97
N GLU A 65 -19.44 -9.53 1.92
CA GLU A 65 -18.55 -9.68 0.78
C GLU A 65 -17.07 -9.59 1.19
N ARG A 66 -16.72 -8.68 2.12
CA ARG A 66 -15.34 -8.60 2.64
C ARG A 66 -14.91 -9.86 3.37
N LEU A 67 -15.79 -10.47 4.16
CA LEU A 67 -15.51 -11.75 4.81
C LEU A 67 -15.35 -12.89 3.80
N GLU A 68 -16.13 -12.86 2.72
CA GLU A 68 -16.02 -13.83 1.63
C GLU A 68 -14.68 -13.71 0.90
N VAL A 69 -14.26 -12.51 0.51
CA VAL A 69 -12.94 -12.27 -0.10
C VAL A 69 -11.81 -12.76 0.82
N GLN A 70 -11.86 -12.44 2.11
CA GLN A 70 -10.86 -12.93 3.06
C GLN A 70 -10.84 -14.46 3.14
N ARG A 71 -12.00 -15.12 3.08
CA ARG A 71 -12.09 -16.59 3.07
C ARG A 71 -11.48 -17.17 1.80
N GLN A 72 -11.79 -16.60 0.65
CA GLN A 72 -11.25 -17.02 -0.65
C GLN A 72 -9.72 -16.86 -0.69
N CYS A 73 -9.19 -15.73 -0.22
CA CYS A 73 -7.75 -15.53 -0.09
C CYS A 73 -7.10 -16.61 0.78
N ARG A 74 -7.70 -16.98 1.92
CA ARG A 74 -7.17 -18.06 2.77
C ARG A 74 -7.20 -19.43 2.08
N GLN A 75 -8.23 -19.69 1.28
CA GLN A 75 -8.37 -20.96 0.56
C GLN A 75 -7.44 -21.06 -0.66
N GLN A 76 -7.03 -19.92 -1.22
CA GLN A 76 -6.17 -19.85 -2.41
C GLN A 76 -4.94 -18.97 -2.14
N PRO A 77 -4.01 -19.42 -1.27
CA PRO A 77 -2.86 -18.60 -0.86
C PRO A 77 -1.92 -18.21 -2.00
N GLU A 78 -1.85 -19.03 -3.04
CA GLU A 78 -0.93 -18.85 -4.19
C GLU A 78 -1.51 -17.95 -5.29
N ARG A 79 -2.81 -17.64 -5.23
CA ARG A 79 -3.53 -16.96 -6.31
C ARG A 79 -2.87 -15.66 -6.76
N TRP A 80 -2.55 -14.79 -5.81
CA TRP A 80 -1.93 -13.52 -6.12
C TRP A 80 -0.50 -13.65 -6.61
N ARG A 81 0.21 -14.70 -6.17
CA ARG A 81 1.54 -15.03 -6.70
C ARG A 81 1.46 -15.38 -8.18
N ASP A 82 0.47 -16.19 -8.56
CA ASP A 82 0.26 -16.57 -9.95
C ASP A 82 -0.25 -15.39 -10.81
N ASN A 83 -1.15 -14.57 -10.27
CA ASN A 83 -1.60 -13.33 -10.93
C ASN A 83 -0.44 -12.39 -11.25
N LEU A 84 0.44 -12.12 -10.27
CA LEU A 84 1.59 -11.24 -10.47
C LEU A 84 2.63 -11.86 -11.42
N ARG A 85 2.87 -13.18 -11.34
CA ARG A 85 3.76 -13.86 -12.31
C ARG A 85 3.27 -13.70 -13.74
N GLN A 86 1.98 -13.88 -13.99
CA GLN A 86 1.40 -13.69 -15.32
C GLN A 86 1.52 -12.23 -15.79
N LEU A 87 1.29 -11.28 -14.89
CA LEU A 87 1.42 -9.86 -15.19
C LEU A 87 2.87 -9.49 -15.57
N ILE A 88 3.84 -9.92 -14.77
CA ILE A 88 5.27 -9.65 -14.98
C ILE A 88 5.77 -10.35 -16.25
N ALA A 89 5.29 -11.56 -16.55
CA ALA A 89 5.66 -12.26 -17.79
C ALA A 89 5.24 -11.49 -19.06
N GLY A 90 4.17 -10.69 -18.98
CA GLY A 90 3.71 -9.84 -20.08
C GLY A 90 4.46 -8.51 -20.19
N ASP A 91 5.00 -7.99 -19.09
CA ASP A 91 5.75 -6.72 -19.04
C ASP A 91 6.81 -6.77 -17.92
N PRO A 92 8.01 -7.35 -18.18
CA PRO A 92 8.99 -7.60 -17.14
C PRO A 92 9.64 -6.34 -16.53
N GLN A 93 9.50 -5.18 -17.17
CA GLN A 93 10.09 -3.92 -16.71
C GLN A 93 9.11 -3.11 -15.84
N ARG A 94 7.87 -3.56 -15.67
CA ARG A 94 6.86 -2.88 -14.87
C ARG A 94 7.16 -2.94 -13.39
N TRP A 95 7.13 -1.78 -12.73
CA TRP A 95 7.09 -1.68 -11.28
C TRP A 95 5.69 -2.00 -10.76
N ILE A 96 5.62 -2.83 -9.73
CA ILE A 96 4.37 -3.17 -9.04
C ILE A 96 4.47 -2.66 -7.62
N LEU A 97 3.63 -1.70 -7.27
CA LEU A 97 3.54 -1.15 -5.92
C LEU A 97 2.33 -1.77 -5.22
N LEU A 98 2.55 -2.43 -4.09
CA LEU A 98 1.48 -3.02 -3.30
C LEU A 98 1.18 -2.11 -2.11
N ASP A 99 -0.04 -1.59 -2.05
CA ASP A 99 -0.56 -0.92 -0.85
C ASP A 99 -1.10 -1.99 0.11
N VAL A 100 -0.36 -2.21 1.19
CA VAL A 100 -0.55 -3.33 2.12
C VAL A 100 -1.38 -2.88 3.33
N PRO A 101 -2.46 -3.60 3.72
CA PRO A 101 -3.24 -3.24 4.88
C PRO A 101 -2.43 -3.36 6.17
N VAL A 102 -2.77 -2.53 7.16
CA VAL A 102 -2.19 -2.60 8.50
C VAL A 102 -2.59 -3.91 9.19
N GLY A 103 -1.65 -4.51 9.91
CA GLY A 103 -1.86 -5.71 10.72
C GLY A 103 -1.39 -6.99 10.04
N ASP A 104 -1.84 -8.14 10.55
CA ASP A 104 -1.38 -9.47 10.18
C ASP A 104 -2.44 -10.33 9.48
N GLY A 105 -3.49 -9.69 8.96
CA GLY A 105 -4.57 -10.37 8.23
C GLY A 105 -4.08 -11.05 6.94
N VAL A 106 -4.90 -11.97 6.39
CA VAL A 106 -4.54 -12.77 5.20
C VAL A 106 -4.09 -11.92 4.00
N LEU A 107 -4.72 -10.75 3.78
CA LEU A 107 -4.35 -9.86 2.68
C LEU A 107 -2.97 -9.22 2.90
N ALA A 108 -2.66 -8.80 4.13
CA ALA A 108 -1.34 -8.29 4.48
C ALA A 108 -0.27 -9.38 4.31
N GLN A 109 -0.53 -10.58 4.83
CA GLN A 109 0.37 -11.71 4.71
C GLN A 109 0.65 -12.09 3.26
N GLN A 110 -0.39 -12.16 2.41
CA GLN A 110 -0.21 -12.44 0.99
C GLN A 110 0.59 -11.34 0.31
N ALA A 111 0.20 -10.07 0.45
CA ALA A 111 0.90 -8.98 -0.22
C ALA A 111 2.38 -8.88 0.18
N LEU A 112 2.70 -9.07 1.47
CA LEU A 112 4.10 -9.09 1.95
C LEU A 112 4.92 -10.24 1.37
N GLN A 113 4.31 -11.42 1.13
CA GLN A 113 5.00 -12.56 0.51
C GLN A 113 5.23 -12.42 -1.00
N LEU A 114 4.65 -11.39 -1.62
CA LEU A 114 4.80 -11.11 -3.06
C LEU A 114 5.90 -10.10 -3.33
N ALA A 115 6.25 -9.28 -2.34
CA ALA A 115 7.13 -8.14 -2.52
C ALA A 115 8.61 -8.55 -2.50
N ASP A 116 9.36 -8.12 -3.52
CA ASP A 116 10.82 -8.22 -3.54
C ASP A 116 11.48 -7.26 -2.54
N SER A 117 10.76 -6.20 -2.13
CA SER A 117 11.21 -5.21 -1.16
C SER A 117 10.02 -4.61 -0.42
N VAL A 118 10.15 -4.49 0.90
CA VAL A 118 9.09 -3.97 1.78
C VAL A 118 9.53 -2.67 2.43
N PHE A 119 8.70 -1.64 2.32
CA PHE A 119 8.88 -0.37 3.01
C PHE A 119 7.90 -0.27 4.18
N VAL A 120 8.42 -0.11 5.39
CA VAL A 120 7.64 0.16 6.59
C VAL A 120 7.66 1.66 6.85
N LEU A 121 6.50 2.30 6.75
CA LEU A 121 6.35 3.73 6.98
C LEU A 121 6.29 4.03 8.48
N LEU A 122 7.13 4.96 8.93
CA LEU A 122 7.22 5.38 10.34
C LEU A 122 6.74 6.82 10.49
N ASN A 123 5.71 7.04 11.30
CA ASN A 123 5.40 8.38 11.78
C ASN A 123 6.20 8.65 13.05
N PRO A 124 7.00 9.73 13.14
CA PRO A 124 7.86 10.01 14.29
C PRO A 124 7.05 10.44 15.52
N ASP A 125 6.33 9.50 16.12
CA ASP A 125 5.56 9.70 17.34
C ASP A 125 5.77 8.54 18.34
N ALA A 126 5.28 8.74 19.56
CA ALA A 126 5.42 7.75 20.62
C ALA A 126 4.66 6.45 20.33
N ASN A 127 3.55 6.49 19.58
CA ASN A 127 2.80 5.28 19.25
C ASN A 127 3.59 4.38 18.29
N CYS A 128 4.21 4.97 17.27
CA CYS A 128 5.09 4.27 16.34
C CYS A 128 6.28 3.65 17.08
N GLN A 129 6.92 4.40 17.98
CA GLN A 129 8.02 3.88 18.80
C GLN A 129 7.60 2.66 19.62
N VAL A 130 6.43 2.70 20.26
CA VAL A 130 5.93 1.54 21.04
C VAL A 130 5.65 0.34 20.12
N ARG A 131 5.05 0.57 18.95
CA ARG A 131 4.72 -0.51 18.00
C ARG A 131 5.96 -1.18 17.41
N LEU A 132 7.03 -0.43 17.17
CA LEU A 132 8.32 -0.99 16.72
C LEU A 132 8.87 -2.06 17.67
N HIS A 133 8.57 -1.96 18.98
CA HIS A 133 8.99 -2.96 19.98
C HIS A 133 7.98 -4.10 20.18
N GLN A 134 6.74 -3.94 19.72
CA GLN A 134 5.65 -4.89 19.99
C GLN A 134 5.25 -5.72 18.78
N GLN A 135 5.47 -5.22 17.57
CA GLN A 135 5.01 -5.84 16.34
C GLN A 135 6.12 -6.64 15.66
N THR A 136 5.75 -7.79 15.10
CA THR A 136 6.64 -8.52 14.19
C THR A 136 6.80 -7.70 12.92
N LEU A 137 8.02 -7.27 12.63
CA LEU A 137 8.35 -6.54 11.41
C LEU A 137 8.69 -7.53 10.28
N PRO A 138 8.39 -7.20 9.01
CA PRO A 138 8.82 -8.03 7.89
C PRO A 138 10.35 -8.14 7.85
N ASN A 139 10.85 -9.34 7.52
CA ASN A 139 12.29 -9.55 7.35
C ASN A 139 12.84 -8.67 6.23
N ASP A 140 14.08 -8.19 6.40
CA ASP A 140 14.80 -7.37 5.42
C ASP A 140 14.06 -6.10 4.93
N CYS A 141 13.08 -5.61 5.69
CA CYS A 141 12.35 -4.40 5.34
C CYS A 141 13.25 -3.14 5.41
N ARG A 142 12.78 -2.08 4.76
CA ARG A 142 13.35 -0.74 4.83
C ARG A 142 12.40 0.17 5.58
N PHE A 143 12.94 1.00 6.47
CA PHE A 143 12.13 1.96 7.22
C PHE A 143 12.18 3.32 6.53
N LEU A 144 11.02 3.94 6.33
CA LEU A 144 10.91 5.27 5.76
C LEU A 144 10.13 6.16 6.72
N VAL A 145 10.79 7.20 7.23
CA VAL A 145 10.12 8.18 8.09
C VAL A 145 9.22 9.06 7.23
N ASN A 146 7.95 9.13 7.61
CA ASN A 146 6.92 9.90 6.96
C ASN A 146 6.36 10.99 7.89
N HIS A 147 5.76 12.03 7.32
CA HIS A 147 5.21 13.17 8.05
C HIS A 147 6.18 13.86 9.02
N TYR A 148 7.47 13.90 8.65
CA TYR A 148 8.51 14.51 9.47
C TYR A 148 8.40 16.04 9.51
N SER A 149 8.48 16.62 10.70
CA SER A 149 8.51 18.06 10.95
C SER A 149 9.77 18.40 11.75
N SER A 150 10.67 19.17 11.12
CA SER A 150 11.88 19.68 11.78
C SER A 150 11.57 20.66 12.91
N ALA A 151 10.35 21.20 13.00
CA ALA A 151 9.95 22.08 14.10
C ALA A 151 9.67 21.34 15.41
N SER A 152 9.56 20.00 15.39
CA SER A 152 9.23 19.20 16.58
C SER A 152 10.46 18.53 17.17
N GLN A 153 10.84 18.94 18.39
CA GLN A 153 11.96 18.34 19.12
C GLN A 153 11.76 16.83 19.34
N LEU A 154 10.54 16.40 19.71
CA LEU A 154 10.23 14.99 19.89
C LEU A 154 10.48 14.18 18.61
N GLN A 155 10.13 14.73 17.45
CA GLN A 155 10.35 14.03 16.18
C GLN A 155 11.83 13.96 15.82
N GLN A 156 12.60 15.02 16.12
CA GLN A 156 14.06 15.01 15.96
C GLN A 156 14.70 13.94 16.84
N ASP A 157 14.31 13.86 18.12
CA ASP A 157 14.85 12.90 19.07
C ASP A 157 14.53 11.45 18.66
N LEU A 158 13.28 11.19 18.26
CA LEU A 158 12.87 9.87 17.74
C LEU A 158 13.62 9.50 16.46
N HIS A 159 13.79 10.44 15.54
CA HIS A 159 14.55 10.19 14.31
C HIS A 159 16.03 9.87 14.61
N GLN A 160 16.67 10.60 15.53
CA GLN A 160 18.04 10.30 15.98
C GLN A 160 18.16 8.94 16.65
N LEU A 161 17.18 8.59 17.48
CA LEU A 161 17.10 7.26 18.08
C LEU A 161 17.03 6.18 16.99
N TRP A 162 16.14 6.34 16.00
CA TRP A 162 15.95 5.37 14.94
C TRP A 162 17.15 5.22 14.01
N LEU A 163 17.89 6.29 13.75
CA LEU A 163 19.17 6.22 13.03
C LEU A 163 20.18 5.30 13.72
N GLN A 164 20.11 5.18 15.05
CA GLN A 164 21.01 4.34 15.85
C GLN A 164 20.48 2.92 16.04
N THR A 165 19.16 2.73 16.03
CA THR A 165 18.54 1.45 16.40
C THR A 165 17.98 0.65 15.22
N LEU A 166 17.66 1.29 14.09
CA LEU A 166 17.03 0.64 12.93
C LEU A 166 18.04 0.52 11.76
N SER A 167 18.63 -0.65 11.59
CA SER A 167 19.63 -0.93 10.55
C SER A 167 19.13 -0.78 9.10
N GLY A 168 17.81 -0.80 8.88
CA GLY A 168 17.16 -0.62 7.58
C GLY A 168 16.60 0.78 7.33
N LEU A 169 16.88 1.77 8.20
CA LEU A 169 16.37 3.12 8.04
C LEU A 169 16.98 3.81 6.82
N LEU A 170 16.12 4.30 5.93
CA LEU A 170 16.54 5.01 4.72
C LEU A 170 17.07 6.41 5.07
N PRO A 171 18.07 6.92 4.33
CA PRO A 171 18.66 8.24 4.55
C PRO A 171 17.77 9.39 4.03
N VAL A 172 16.48 9.13 3.83
CA VAL A 172 15.50 10.07 3.30
C VAL A 172 14.29 10.07 4.21
N VAL A 173 13.74 11.26 4.45
CA VAL A 173 12.50 11.45 5.19
C VAL A 173 11.48 12.16 4.32
N ILE A 174 10.21 11.80 4.45
CA ILE A 174 9.11 12.54 3.83
C ILE A 174 8.62 13.57 4.84
N HIS A 175 8.74 14.84 4.46
CA HIS A 175 8.27 15.94 5.29
C HIS A 175 6.75 15.99 5.33
N ARG A 176 6.20 16.46 6.46
CA ARG A 176 4.78 16.80 6.53
C ARG A 176 4.49 17.94 5.56
N ASP A 177 3.48 17.73 4.72
CA ASP A 177 3.00 18.71 3.74
C ASP A 177 1.48 18.89 3.91
N GLU A 178 1.04 20.12 4.17
CA GLU A 178 -0.38 20.46 4.31
C GLU A 178 -1.13 20.38 2.98
N ALA A 179 -0.48 20.67 1.86
CA ALA A 179 -1.10 20.57 0.54
C ALA A 179 -1.53 19.14 0.21
N LEU A 180 -0.78 18.13 0.70
CA LEU A 180 -1.14 16.72 0.55
C LEU A 180 -2.42 16.37 1.34
N ALA A 181 -2.55 16.91 2.55
CA ALA A 181 -3.74 16.71 3.39
C ALA A 181 -4.97 17.39 2.78
N GLU A 182 -4.80 18.62 2.28
CA GLU A 182 -5.86 19.38 1.60
C GLU A 182 -6.31 18.70 0.31
N ALA A 183 -5.38 18.17 -0.49
CA ALA A 183 -5.69 17.47 -1.73
C ALA A 183 -6.60 16.25 -1.51
N LEU A 184 -6.49 15.57 -0.37
CA LEU A 184 -7.42 14.50 0.01
C LEU A 184 -8.77 15.03 0.48
N ALA A 185 -8.81 16.15 1.20
CA ALA A 185 -10.04 16.74 1.73
C ALA A 185 -10.96 17.35 0.65
N VAL A 186 -10.40 17.76 -0.49
CA VAL A 186 -11.16 18.38 -1.61
C VAL A 186 -11.88 17.34 -2.50
N LYS A 187 -11.66 16.05 -2.28
CA LYS A 187 -12.31 15.00 -3.08
C LYS A 187 -13.80 14.99 -2.79
N GLN A 188 -14.62 15.09 -3.85
CA GLN A 188 -16.09 15.08 -3.80
C GLN A 188 -16.64 13.74 -4.29
#